data_AF-A0A828S390-F1
#
_entry.id   AF-A0A828S390-F1
#
_cell.length_a   1.000
_cell.length_b   1.000
_cell.length_c   1.000
_cell.angle_alpha   90.00
_cell.angle_beta   90.00
_cell.angle_gamma   90.00
#
_symmetry.space_group_name_H-M   'P 1'
#
loop_
_entity.id
_entity.type
_entity.pdbx_description
1 polymer ?
#
loop_
_entity_poly.entity_id
_entity_poly.type
_entity_poly.pdbx_seq_one_letter_code
_entity_poly.pdbx_strand_id
1 'polypeptide(L)'
;MKLKRESGFILYECLISLIILGVVLSTLLQMLPNLLMARHQLTQEQLIFNQIYQLKDELLYQQKTFPDTLYFDSPLPYKITFSPHQVCAHYPLGATYEKTLCL
;
A
#
# COMPACT_ATOMS: atom_id res chain seq x y z
N MET A 1 -26.60 57.70 -8.74
CA MET A 1 -25.22 57.15 -8.79
C MET A 1 -25.07 56.08 -7.73
N LYS A 2 -25.44 54.83 -8.04
CA LYS A 2 -25.19 53.67 -7.18
C LYS A 2 -24.80 52.50 -8.08
N LEU A 3 -24.09 51.53 -7.51
CA LEU A 3 -23.66 50.25 -8.08
C LEU A 3 -22.46 50.29 -9.05
N LYS A 4 -21.26 50.51 -8.50
CA LYS A 4 -20.00 50.02 -9.12
C LYS A 4 -19.06 49.31 -8.14
N ARG A 5 -19.43 49.22 -6.86
CA ARG A 5 -18.62 48.63 -5.78
C ARG A 5 -18.93 47.16 -5.49
N GLU A 6 -20.12 46.67 -5.85
CA GLU A 6 -20.56 45.31 -5.52
C GLU A 6 -19.97 44.25 -6.47
N SER A 7 -19.74 44.60 -7.74
CA SER A 7 -19.17 43.68 -8.73
C SER A 7 -17.70 43.34 -8.47
N GLY A 8 -16.92 44.27 -7.91
CA GLY A 8 -15.53 44.02 -7.53
C GLY A 8 -15.41 43.00 -6.41
N PHE A 9 -16.27 43.09 -5.38
CA PHE A 9 -16.26 42.20 -4.22
C PHE A 9 -16.50 40.73 -4.63
N ILE A 10 -17.46 40.49 -5.53
CA ILE A 10 -17.79 39.15 -6.05
C ILE A 10 -16.62 38.56 -6.86
N LEU A 11 -15.95 39.38 -7.68
CA LEU A 11 -14.79 38.96 -8.46
C LEU A 11 -13.59 38.56 -7.58
N TYR A 12 -13.34 39.30 -6.50
CA TYR A 12 -12.28 38.97 -5.54
C TYR A 12 -12.56 37.66 -4.79
N GLU A 13 -13.80 37.46 -4.31
CA GLU A 13 -14.21 36.21 -3.64
C GLU A 13 -14.10 34.99 -4.58
N CYS A 14 -14.48 35.15 -5.85
CA CYS A 14 -14.28 34.10 -6.85
C CYS A 14 -12.80 33.79 -7.11
N LEU A 15 -11.95 34.81 -7.20
CA LEU A 15 -10.49 34.64 -7.37
C LEU A 15 -9.86 33.92 -6.18
N ILE A 16 -10.20 34.31 -4.97
CA ILE A 16 -9.71 33.65 -3.74
C ILE A 16 -10.18 32.19 -3.71
N SER A 17 -11.45 31.93 -4.03
CA SER A 17 -12.00 30.58 -4.09
C SER A 17 -11.30 29.72 -5.15
N LEU A 18 -10.99 30.27 -6.32
CA LEU A 18 -10.23 29.59 -7.38
C LEU A 18 -8.79 29.26 -6.95
N ILE A 19 -8.13 30.19 -6.25
CA ILE A 19 -6.78 29.97 -5.72
C ILE A 19 -6.79 28.85 -4.69
N ILE A 20 -7.73 28.88 -3.73
CA ILE A 20 -7.88 27.81 -2.72
C ILE A 20 -8.15 26.47 -3.40
N LEU A 21 -9.07 26.42 -4.36
CA LEU A 21 -9.38 25.20 -5.10
C LEU A 21 -8.15 24.67 -5.85
N GLY A 22 -7.37 25.55 -6.47
CA GLY A 22 -6.12 25.19 -7.15
C GLY A 22 -5.07 24.62 -6.20
N VAL A 23 -4.89 25.24 -5.02
CA VAL A 23 -3.96 24.74 -4.00
C VAL A 23 -4.41 23.37 -3.50
N VAL A 24 -5.69 23.20 -3.14
CA VAL A 24 -6.23 21.90 -2.68
C VAL A 24 -6.10 20.83 -3.75
N LEU A 25 -6.40 21.15 -5.01
CA LEU A 25 -6.26 20.22 -6.12
C LEU A 25 -4.79 19.81 -6.30
N SER A 26 -3.87 20.78 -6.26
CA SER A 26 -2.43 20.51 -6.41
C SER A 26 -1.85 19.64 -5.30
N THR A 27 -2.25 19.87 -4.04
CA THR A 27 -1.78 19.05 -2.91
C THR A 27 -2.36 17.64 -2.99
N LEU A 28 -3.61 17.50 -3.42
CA LEU A 28 -4.25 16.20 -3.57
C LEU A 28 -3.62 15.37 -4.70
N LEU A 29 -3.29 16.02 -5.82
CA LEU A 29 -2.54 15.41 -6.93
C LEU A 29 -1.14 14.97 -6.52
N GLN A 30 -0.45 15.74 -5.66
CA GLN A 30 0.87 15.37 -5.13
C GLN A 30 0.80 14.19 -4.15
N MET A 31 -0.26 14.08 -3.35
CA MET A 31 -0.40 12.99 -2.36
C MET A 31 -0.95 11.69 -2.96
N LEU A 32 -1.75 11.77 -4.02
CA LEU A 32 -2.35 10.60 -4.68
C LEU A 32 -1.36 9.48 -5.04
N PRO A 33 -0.20 9.73 -5.69
CA PRO A 33 0.74 8.66 -6.04
C PRO A 33 1.29 7.94 -4.81
N ASN A 34 1.56 8.67 -3.71
CA ASN A 34 2.05 8.09 -2.47
C ASN A 34 0.98 7.19 -1.81
N LEU A 35 -0.27 7.62 -1.82
CA LEU A 35 -1.40 6.83 -1.31
C LEU A 35 -1.63 5.56 -2.15
N LEU A 36 -1.51 5.65 -3.47
CA LEU A 36 -1.60 4.50 -4.36
C LEU A 36 -0.46 3.51 -4.14
N MET A 37 0.78 3.99 -3.99
CA MET A 37 1.92 3.13 -3.64
C MET A 37 1.73 2.44 -2.29
N ALA A 38 1.31 3.16 -1.25
CA ALA A 38 1.05 2.58 0.07
C ALA A 38 -0.06 1.51 0.00
N ARG A 39 -1.14 1.77 -0.75
CA ARG A 39 -2.21 0.79 -0.97
C ARG A 39 -1.70 -0.46 -1.70
N HIS A 40 -0.87 -0.29 -2.72
CA HIS A 40 -0.30 -1.40 -3.47
C HIS A 40 0.57 -2.28 -2.57
N GLN A 41 1.44 -1.68 -1.76
CA GLN A 41 2.27 -2.38 -0.77
C GLN A 41 1.41 -3.15 0.24
N LEU A 42 0.39 -2.52 0.83
CA LEU A 42 -0.53 -3.20 1.76
C LEU A 42 -1.24 -4.40 1.13
N THR A 43 -1.68 -4.26 -0.13
CA THR A 43 -2.36 -5.35 -0.85
C THR A 43 -1.41 -6.53 -1.07
N GLN A 44 -0.16 -6.26 -1.42
CA GLN A 44 0.88 -7.30 -1.58
C GLN A 44 1.19 -7.99 -0.25
N GLU A 45 1.36 -7.23 0.84
CA GLU A 45 1.60 -7.80 2.17
C GLU A 45 0.46 -8.70 2.62
N GLN A 46 -0.78 -8.31 2.34
CA GLN A 46 -1.95 -9.10 2.71
C GLN A 46 -2.07 -10.40 1.89
N LEU A 47 -1.67 -10.39 0.62
CA LEU A 47 -1.58 -11.60 -0.19
C LEU A 47 -0.53 -12.58 0.35
N ILE A 48 0.67 -12.08 0.67
CA ILE A 48 1.75 -12.89 1.26
C ILE A 48 1.31 -13.45 2.61
N PHE A 49 0.68 -12.64 3.45
CA PHE A 49 0.15 -13.06 4.75
C PHE A 49 -0.88 -14.20 4.62
N ASN A 50 -1.83 -14.07 3.68
CA ASN A 50 -2.83 -15.11 3.43
C ASN A 50 -2.18 -16.42 2.96
N GLN A 51 -1.13 -16.36 2.14
CA GLN A 51 -0.42 -17.57 1.67
C GLN A 51 0.34 -18.27 2.81
N ILE A 52 1.03 -17.51 3.66
CA ILE A 52 1.70 -18.07 4.85
C ILE A 52 0.66 -18.71 5.78
N TYR A 53 -0.49 -18.05 5.97
CA TYR A 53 -1.56 -18.58 6.80
C TYR A 53 -2.10 -19.91 6.26
N GLN A 54 -2.35 -19.99 4.95
CA GLN A 54 -2.76 -21.23 4.29
C GLN A 54 -1.70 -22.34 4.44
N LEU A 55 -0.43 -22.03 4.24
CA LEU A 55 0.66 -23.01 4.38
C LEU A 55 0.81 -23.50 5.82
N LYS A 56 0.66 -22.61 6.81
CA LYS A 56 0.65 -22.97 8.22
C LYS A 56 -0.53 -23.91 8.54
N ASP A 57 -1.70 -23.63 7.97
CA ASP A 57 -2.88 -24.48 8.13
C ASP A 57 -2.67 -25.86 7.49
N GLU A 58 -2.11 -25.93 6.28
CA GLU A 58 -1.74 -27.19 5.62
C GLU A 58 -0.68 -27.99 6.41
N LEU A 59 0.30 -27.31 7.02
CA LEU A 59 1.29 -27.94 7.89
C LEU A 59 0.69 -28.56 9.14
N LEU A 60 -0.17 -27.80 9.83
CA LEU A 60 -0.74 -28.22 11.11
C LEU A 60 -1.83 -29.28 10.93
N TYR A 61 -2.66 -29.16 9.89
CA TYR A 61 -3.85 -30.00 9.73
C TYR A 61 -3.71 -31.08 8.66
N GLN A 62 -2.96 -30.84 7.57
CA GLN A 62 -2.84 -31.82 6.48
C GLN A 62 -1.59 -32.70 6.57
N GLN A 63 -0.70 -32.48 7.56
CA GLN A 63 0.56 -33.23 7.74
C GLN A 63 1.39 -33.33 6.44
N LYS A 64 1.29 -32.31 5.57
CA LYS A 64 2.12 -32.23 4.37
C LYS A 64 3.56 -31.94 4.77
N THR A 65 4.47 -32.77 4.27
CA THR A 65 5.91 -32.51 4.36
C THR A 65 6.27 -31.52 3.25
N PHE A 66 6.53 -30.27 3.66
CA PHE A 66 7.11 -29.27 2.77
C PHE A 66 8.63 -29.32 2.82
N PRO A 67 9.34 -28.96 1.74
CA PRO A 67 10.76 -28.68 1.81
C PRO A 67 11.03 -27.51 2.78
N ASP A 68 12.23 -27.46 3.39
CA ASP A 68 12.62 -26.43 4.36
C ASP A 68 12.41 -24.99 3.86
N THR A 69 12.48 -24.82 2.53
CA THR A 69 12.22 -23.56 1.84
C THR A 69 11.33 -23.76 0.62
N LEU A 70 10.31 -22.91 0.48
CA LEU A 70 9.51 -22.75 -0.74
C LEU A 70 9.79 -21.40 -1.38
N TYR A 71 9.83 -21.36 -2.71
CA TYR A 71 10.03 -20.13 -3.48
C TYR A 71 8.78 -19.84 -4.30
N PHE A 72 8.37 -18.57 -4.30
CA PHE A 72 7.22 -18.09 -5.04
C PHE A 72 7.60 -16.84 -5.82
N ASP A 73 7.19 -16.76 -7.08
CA ASP A 73 7.53 -15.65 -7.97
C ASP A 73 6.42 -14.59 -8.09
N SER A 74 5.26 -14.83 -7.47
CA SER A 74 4.06 -13.99 -7.60
C SER A 74 3.38 -13.78 -6.24
N PRO A 75 2.96 -12.53 -5.90
CA PRO A 75 3.00 -11.31 -6.72
C PRO A 75 4.37 -10.61 -6.78
N LEU A 76 5.34 -11.08 -6.00
CA LEU A 76 6.74 -10.63 -5.95
C LEU A 76 7.59 -11.87 -5.64
N PRO A 77 8.89 -11.92 -5.98
CA PRO A 77 9.75 -13.04 -5.60
C PRO A 77 9.92 -13.08 -4.08
N TYR A 78 9.45 -14.15 -3.43
CA TYR A 78 9.60 -14.34 -2.00
C TYR A 78 9.90 -15.81 -1.66
N LYS A 79 10.59 -16.03 -0.54
CA LYS A 79 10.89 -17.36 -0.01
C LYS A 79 10.17 -17.57 1.31
N ILE A 80 9.59 -18.74 1.52
CA ILE A 80 9.00 -19.16 2.79
C ILE A 80 9.93 -20.16 3.44
N THR A 81 10.34 -19.90 4.67
CA THR A 81 11.09 -20.83 5.52
C THR A 81 10.17 -21.42 6.57
N PHE A 82 10.25 -22.73 6.74
CA PHE A 82 9.50 -23.44 7.75
C PHE A 82 10.38 -23.73 8.96
N SER A 83 9.80 -23.59 10.14
CA SER A 83 10.42 -24.04 11.38
C SER A 83 9.32 -24.62 12.27
N PRO A 84 9.65 -25.42 13.30
CA PRO A 84 8.67 -26.24 14.01
C PRO A 84 7.52 -25.47 14.66
N HIS A 85 7.66 -24.15 14.86
CA HIS A 85 6.64 -23.31 15.51
C HIS A 85 6.28 -22.03 14.74
N GLN A 86 6.95 -21.73 13.63
CA GLN A 86 6.72 -20.51 12.87
C GLN A 86 6.95 -20.73 11.38
N VAL A 87 6.11 -20.10 10.57
CA VAL A 87 6.23 -20.02 9.12
C VAL A 87 6.57 -18.58 8.76
N CYS A 88 7.73 -18.36 8.15
CA CYS A 88 8.21 -17.02 7.82
C CYS A 88 8.33 -16.83 6.31
N ALA A 89 7.82 -15.74 5.76
CA ALA A 89 8.12 -15.30 4.40
C ALA A 89 9.15 -14.17 4.42
N HIS A 90 10.10 -14.25 3.49
CA HIS A 90 11.10 -13.23 3.22
C HIS A 90 10.91 -12.72 1.79
N TYR A 91 10.74 -11.41 1.63
CA TYR A 91 10.55 -10.77 0.33
C TYR A 91 11.34 -9.46 0.25
N PRO A 92 11.84 -9.08 -0.94
CA PRO A 92 12.48 -7.80 -1.15
C PRO A 92 11.43 -6.68 -1.15
N LEU A 93 11.64 -5.69 -0.28
CA LEU A 93 10.92 -4.42 -0.26
C LEU A 93 11.78 -3.35 -0.94
N GLY A 94 11.65 -3.23 -2.26
CA GLY A 94 12.50 -2.35 -3.08
C GLY A 94 13.86 -2.97 -3.42
N ALA A 95 14.87 -2.13 -3.73
CA ALA A 95 16.15 -2.59 -4.26
C ALA A 95 17.14 -3.12 -3.21
N THR A 96 16.95 -2.79 -1.93
CA THR A 96 17.98 -3.00 -0.89
C THR A 96 17.48 -3.54 0.44
N TYR A 97 16.17 -3.62 0.66
CA TYR A 97 15.61 -4.05 1.95
C TYR A 97 14.93 -5.40 1.81
N GLU A 98 15.31 -6.37 2.65
CA GLU A 98 14.53 -7.60 2.83
C GLU A 98 13.57 -7.41 4.00
N LYS A 99 12.28 -7.74 3.78
CA LYS A 99 11.26 -7.76 4.82
C LYS A 99 10.92 -9.21 5.14
N THR A 100 10.84 -9.50 6.43
CA THR A 100 10.47 -10.82 6.95
C THR A 100 9.13 -10.71 7.67
N LEU A 101 8.21 -11.61 7.37
CA LEU A 101 6.92 -11.71 8.01
C LEU A 101 6.74 -13.14 8.53
N CYS A 102 6.53 -13.31 9.83
CA CYS A 102 6.40 -14.62 10.47
C CYS A 102 5.01 -14.79 11.10
N LEU A 103 4.49 -16.02 11.04
CA LEU A 103 3.24 -16.47 11.66
C LEU A 103 3.43 -17.71 12.52
#